data_AF-A0A7X1TJJ6-F1
#
_entry.id   AF-A0A7X1TJJ6-F1
#
_cell.length_a   1.000
_cell.length_b   1.000
_cell.length_c   1.000
_cell.angle_alpha   90.00
_cell.angle_beta   90.00
_cell.angle_gamma   90.00
#
_symmetry.space_group_name_H-M   'P 1'
#
loop_
_entity.id
_entity.type
_entity.pdbx_description
1 polymer ?
#
loop_
_entity_poly.entity_id
_entity_poly.type
_entity_poly.pdbx_seq_one_letter_code
_entity_poly.pdbx_strand_id
1 'polypeptide(L)'
;DITATYTNVQYIPGAGSAFHSEAIWNTGGIVLHWKPTAAWDFATGYSYTRATKANGITSSAQYQQFNLSEYYSLSKRTGLYALQAYQRANGQTLGNNGAGNIINATATLGDGFNSTPSSSRSMVGVGVGIVHRF
;
A
#
# COMPACT_ATOMS: atom_id res chain seq x y z
N ASP A 1 -6.51 12.59 -15.26
CA ASP A 1 -5.04 12.72 -15.44
C ASP A 1 -4.36 11.42 -15.04
N ILE A 2 -3.06 11.29 -15.31
CA ILE A 2 -2.26 10.12 -14.96
C ILE A 2 -1.03 10.60 -14.19
N THR A 3 -0.75 9.97 -13.06
CA THR A 3 0.45 10.22 -12.25
C THR A 3 1.23 8.93 -12.09
N ALA A 4 2.55 9.01 -12.22
CA ALA A 4 3.47 7.91 -11.93
C ALA A 4 4.43 8.32 -10.81
N THR A 5 4.80 7.36 -9.96
CA THR A 5 5.71 7.57 -8.84
C THR A 5 6.74 6.45 -8.77
N TYR A 6 7.92 6.79 -8.29
CA TYR A 6 8.94 5.83 -7.93
C TYR A 6 9.63 6.30 -6.65
N THR A 7 9.88 5.36 -5.74
CA THR A 7 10.62 5.61 -4.51
C THR A 7 11.66 4.53 -4.29
N ASN A 8 12.75 4.92 -3.64
CA ASN A 8 13.84 4.06 -3.21
C ASN A 8 14.12 4.38 -1.74
N VAL A 9 13.84 3.44 -0.85
CA VAL A 9 14.03 3.57 0.60
C VAL A 9 15.11 2.61 1.04
N GLN A 10 16.14 3.12 1.69
CA GLN A 10 17.31 2.34 2.11
C GLN A 10 17.39 2.29 3.63
N TYR A 11 17.49 1.09 4.18
CA TYR A 11 17.81 0.85 5.58
C TYR A 11 19.27 0.38 5.66
N ILE A 12 20.16 1.33 5.94
CA ILE A 12 21.60 1.10 6.05
C ILE A 12 21.93 0.69 7.49
N PRO A 13 22.67 -0.41 7.72
CA PRO A 13 23.00 -0.88 9.06
C PRO A 13 23.92 0.12 9.78
N GLY A 14 23.73 0.27 11.08
CA GLY A 14 24.53 1.13 11.96
C GLY A 14 24.51 0.64 13.40
N ALA A 15 25.20 1.35 14.30
CA ALA A 15 25.21 1.01 15.72
C ALA A 15 23.78 1.09 16.31
N GLY A 16 23.29 -0.03 16.87
CA GLY A 16 21.91 -0.14 17.40
C GLY A 16 20.85 -0.50 16.36
N SER A 17 21.22 -0.76 15.10
CA SER A 17 20.30 -1.17 14.05
C SER A 17 19.85 -2.62 14.19
N ALA A 18 18.55 -2.86 13.97
CA ALA A 18 18.01 -4.20 13.79
C ALA A 18 18.41 -4.83 12.43
N PHE A 19 18.71 -4.00 11.43
CA PHE A 19 19.27 -4.41 10.15
C PHE A 19 20.78 -4.63 10.29
N HIS A 20 21.27 -5.78 9.85
CA HIS A 20 22.67 -6.21 9.80
C HIS A 20 23.28 -6.09 8.41
N SER A 21 22.46 -5.99 7.36
CA SER A 21 22.89 -5.63 6.02
C SER A 21 21.91 -4.63 5.40
N GLU A 22 22.37 -3.86 4.42
CA GLU A 22 21.54 -2.89 3.72
C GLU A 22 20.31 -3.55 3.09
N ALA A 23 19.12 -3.05 3.43
CA ALA A 23 17.86 -3.46 2.83
C ALA A 23 17.26 -2.29 2.06
N ILE A 24 17.00 -2.50 0.77
CA ILE A 24 16.48 -1.47 -0.12
C ILE A 24 15.06 -1.87 -0.53
N TRP A 25 14.13 -0.94 -0.40
CA TRP A 25 12.74 -1.07 -0.81
C TRP A 25 12.46 -0.14 -1.98
N ASN A 26 12.06 -0.71 -3.10
CA ASN A 26 11.70 0.04 -4.29
C ASN A 26 10.19 -0.03 -4.46
N THR A 27 9.53 1.11 -4.62
CA THR A 27 8.09 1.16 -4.90
C THR A 27 7.86 1.94 -6.18
N GLY A 28 7.23 1.32 -7.16
CA GLY A 28 6.69 1.98 -8.34
C GLY A 28 5.17 2.04 -8.26
N GLY A 29 4.58 3.15 -8.67
CA GLY A 29 3.12 3.32 -8.65
C GLY A 29 2.60 4.13 -9.83
N ILE A 30 1.35 3.87 -10.19
CA ILE A 30 0.60 4.63 -11.18
C ILE A 30 -0.80 4.90 -10.66
N VAL A 31 -1.34 6.08 -10.95
CA VAL A 31 -2.70 6.49 -10.63
C VAL A 31 -3.34 7.09 -11.87
N LEU A 32 -4.59 6.72 -12.14
CA LEU A 32 -5.45 7.28 -13.16
C LEU A 32 -6.65 7.94 -12.47
N HIS A 33 -6.88 9.21 -12.79
CA HIS A 33 -8.09 9.95 -12.45
C HIS A 33 -8.93 10.20 -13.71
N TRP A 34 -10.23 9.92 -13.62
CA TRP A 34 -11.14 10.03 -14.75
C TRP A 34 -12.53 10.55 -14.35
N LYS A 35 -12.97 11.58 -15.06
CA LYS A 35 -14.27 12.24 -14.88
C LYS A 35 -15.09 12.17 -16.16
N PRO A 36 -15.84 11.08 -16.40
CA PRO A 36 -16.62 10.94 -17.63
C PRO A 36 -17.76 11.94 -17.74
N THR A 37 -18.32 12.40 -16.60
CA THR A 37 -19.40 13.39 -16.55
C THR A 37 -19.20 14.30 -15.34
N ALA A 38 -19.99 15.38 -15.24
CA ALA A 38 -19.95 16.27 -14.08
C ALA A 38 -20.37 15.60 -12.75
N ALA A 39 -21.11 14.49 -12.82
CA ALA A 39 -21.58 13.79 -11.63
C ALA A 39 -20.63 12.67 -11.17
N TRP A 40 -19.73 12.18 -12.02
CA TRP A 40 -18.87 11.03 -11.74
C TRP A 40 -17.39 11.41 -11.68
N ASP A 41 -16.71 10.96 -10.62
CA ASP A 41 -15.26 11.05 -10.45
C ASP A 41 -14.72 9.69 -10.01
N PHE A 42 -13.75 9.16 -10.76
CA PHE A 42 -13.11 7.89 -10.50
C PHE A 42 -11.61 8.09 -10.34
N ALA A 43 -11.02 7.39 -9.37
CA ALA A 43 -9.58 7.25 -9.26
C ALA A 43 -9.23 5.78 -9.06
N THR A 44 -8.25 5.28 -9.82
CA THR A 44 -7.69 3.95 -9.60
C THR A 44 -6.18 4.02 -9.58
N GLY A 45 -5.57 3.22 -8.70
CA GLY A 45 -4.14 3.20 -8.52
C GLY A 45 -3.61 1.79 -8.34
N TYR A 46 -2.40 1.58 -8.82
CA TYR A 46 -1.64 0.36 -8.59
C TYR A 46 -0.23 0.70 -8.14
N SER A 47 0.28 -0.03 -7.16
CA SER A 47 1.67 0.09 -6.72
C SER A 47 2.29 -1.29 -6.51
N TYR A 48 3.55 -1.40 -6.91
CA TYR A 48 4.38 -2.56 -6.65
C TYR A 48 5.57 -2.15 -5.81
N THR A 49 5.66 -2.75 -4.63
CA THR A 49 6.81 -2.60 -3.73
C THR A 49 7.62 -3.89 -3.71
N ARG A 50 8.94 -3.79 -3.79
CA ARG A 50 9.86 -4.94 -3.70
C ARG A 50 11.10 -4.61 -2.89
N ALA A 51 11.42 -5.47 -1.92
CA ALA A 51 12.66 -5.43 -1.18
C ALA A 51 13.81 -6.15 -1.92
N THR A 52 15.03 -5.70 -1.70
CA THR A 52 16.24 -6.47 -2.02
C THR A 52 16.40 -7.64 -1.05
N LYS A 53 17.26 -8.60 -1.41
CA LYS A 53 17.69 -9.64 -0.47
C LYS A 53 18.66 -9.01 0.52
N ALA A 54 18.37 -9.16 1.81
CA ALA A 54 19.14 -8.58 2.90
C ALA A 54 18.87 -9.36 4.18
N ASN A 55 19.74 -9.26 5.19
CA ASN A 55 19.50 -9.80 6.54
C ASN A 55 19.18 -11.30 6.56
N GLY A 56 19.83 -12.07 5.67
CA GLY A 56 19.61 -13.51 5.52
C GLY A 56 18.36 -13.90 4.73
N ILE A 57 17.57 -12.94 4.23
CA ILE A 57 16.35 -13.20 3.46
C ILE A 57 16.69 -13.59 2.02
N THR A 58 16.34 -14.81 1.62
CA THR A 58 16.57 -15.35 0.26
C THR A 58 15.38 -15.14 -0.68
N SER A 59 14.16 -15.01 -0.13
CA SER A 59 12.91 -14.69 -0.81
C SER A 59 12.37 -13.37 -0.28
N SER A 60 12.74 -12.26 -0.92
CA SER A 60 12.46 -10.92 -0.41
C SER A 60 10.99 -10.53 -0.52
N ALA A 61 10.54 -9.71 0.43
CA ALA A 61 9.18 -9.19 0.48
C ALA A 61 8.81 -8.44 -0.79
N GLN A 62 7.58 -8.65 -1.24
CA GLN A 62 6.96 -7.90 -2.32
C GLN A 62 5.48 -7.66 -2.02
N TYR A 63 4.98 -6.49 -2.39
CA TYR A 63 3.61 -6.08 -2.17
C TYR A 63 3.01 -5.54 -3.46
N GLN A 64 1.88 -6.13 -3.88
CA GLN A 64 1.05 -5.62 -4.97
C GLN A 64 -0.18 -4.98 -4.33
N GLN A 65 -0.38 -3.67 -4.50
CA GLN A 65 -1.53 -2.96 -3.94
C GLN A 65 -2.32 -2.28 -5.05
N PHE A 66 -3.62 -2.55 -5.08
CA PHE A 66 -4.61 -1.92 -5.94
C PHE A 66 -5.56 -1.07 -5.10
N ASN A 67 -5.94 0.09 -5.61
CA ASN A 67 -6.93 0.98 -5.01
C ASN A 67 -7.94 1.42 -6.07
N LEU A 68 -9.20 1.53 -5.68
CA LEU A 68 -10.29 2.10 -6.45
C LEU A 68 -11.06 3.08 -5.57
N SER A 69 -11.41 4.21 -6.16
CA SER A 69 -12.25 5.23 -5.58
C SER A 69 -13.31 5.62 -6.58
N GLU A 70 -14.56 5.59 -6.15
CA GLU A 70 -15.69 6.09 -6.92
C GLU A 70 -16.39 7.20 -6.12
N TYR A 71 -16.70 8.30 -6.79
CA TYR A 71 -17.45 9.40 -6.22
C TYR A 71 -18.59 9.80 -7.16
N TYR A 72 -19.79 9.94 -6.59
CA TYR A 72 -20.98 10.38 -7.29
C TYR A 72 -21.59 11.62 -6.64
N SER A 73 -21.75 12.68 -7.43
CA SER A 73 -22.35 13.94 -6.99
C SER A 73 -23.88 13.87 -7.10
N LEU A 74 -24.56 13.83 -5.95
CA LEU A 74 -26.03 13.95 -5.88
C LEU A 74 -26.49 15.40 -6.09
N SER A 75 -25.68 16.36 -5.64
CA SER A 75 -25.89 17.80 -5.84
C SER A 75 -24.55 18.54 -5.83
N LYS A 76 -24.57 19.87 -5.89
CA LYS A 76 -23.36 20.71 -5.67
C LYS A 76 -22.76 20.55 -4.27
N ARG A 77 -23.58 20.10 -3.30
CA ARG A 77 -23.24 20.04 -1.87
C ARG A 77 -23.13 18.62 -1.34
N THR A 78 -23.78 17.65 -1.97
CA THR A 78 -23.84 16.26 -1.49
C THR A 78 -23.25 15.31 -2.50
N GLY A 79 -22.41 14.38 -2.04
CA GLY A 79 -21.95 13.26 -2.85
C GLY A 79 -21.79 11.99 -2.04
N LEU A 80 -21.89 10.85 -2.73
CA LEU A 80 -21.63 9.52 -2.21
C LEU A 80 -20.23 9.09 -2.69
N TYR A 81 -19.54 8.30 -1.88
CA TYR A 81 -18.27 7.73 -2.28
C TYR A 81 -18.11 6.28 -1.81
N ALA A 82 -17.32 5.55 -2.56
CA ALA A 82 -16.83 4.23 -2.21
C ALA A 82 -15.31 4.17 -2.44
N LEU A 83 -14.63 3.39 -1.60
CA LEU A 83 -13.20 3.15 -1.61
C LEU A 83 -12.99 1.65 -1.43
N GLN A 84 -12.19 1.05 -2.31
CA GLN A 84 -11.77 -0.34 -2.17
C GLN A 84 -10.25 -0.41 -2.32
N ALA A 85 -9.64 -1.23 -1.49
CA ALA A 85 -8.22 -1.49 -1.52
C ALA A 85 -7.98 -2.99 -1.41
N TYR A 86 -7.01 -3.48 -2.19
CA TYR A 86 -6.55 -4.86 -2.14
C TYR A 86 -5.04 -4.87 -2.12
N GLN A 87 -4.46 -5.60 -1.17
CA GLN A 87 -3.02 -5.85 -1.15
C GLN A 87 -2.73 -7.35 -1.09
N ARG A 88 -1.75 -7.78 -1.88
CA ARG A 88 -1.13 -9.11 -1.76
C ARG A 88 0.35 -8.98 -1.43
N ALA A 89 0.74 -9.57 -0.31
CA ALA A 89 2.12 -9.75 0.11
C ALA A 89 2.66 -11.10 -0.38
N ASN A 90 3.95 -11.16 -0.71
CA ASN A 90 4.66 -12.41 -0.94
C ASN A 90 6.11 -12.28 -0.43
N GLY A 91 6.79 -13.41 -0.24
CA GLY A 91 8.16 -13.43 0.28
C GLY A 91 8.20 -13.19 1.78
N GLN A 92 9.37 -12.80 2.27
CA GLN A 92 9.68 -12.69 3.68
C GLN A 92 10.30 -11.32 4.02
N THR A 93 10.08 -10.88 5.25
CA THR A 93 10.59 -9.62 5.79
C THR A 93 11.17 -9.84 7.20
N LEU A 94 11.80 -8.83 7.77
CA LEU A 94 12.21 -8.84 9.17
C LEU A 94 11.00 -8.64 10.10
N GLY A 95 10.91 -9.47 11.13
CA GLY A 95 10.00 -9.24 12.26
C GLY A 95 10.57 -8.25 13.27
N ASN A 96 9.77 -7.91 14.29
CA ASN A 96 10.12 -6.89 15.29
C ASN A 96 11.42 -7.16 16.07
N ASN A 97 11.88 -8.41 16.15
CA ASN A 97 13.12 -8.75 16.88
C ASN A 97 14.40 -8.57 16.04
N GLY A 98 14.30 -8.08 14.80
CA GLY A 98 15.46 -7.77 13.95
C GLY A 98 16.10 -8.98 13.26
N ALA A 99 17.31 -8.80 12.71
CA ALA A 99 17.94 -9.81 11.87
C ALA A 99 18.07 -11.17 12.57
N GLY A 100 17.68 -12.23 11.86
CA GLY A 100 17.48 -13.58 12.40
C GLY A 100 16.01 -13.91 12.67
N ASN A 101 15.16 -12.92 12.94
CA ASN A 101 13.71 -13.07 12.97
C ASN A 101 13.12 -12.78 11.58
N ILE A 102 13.18 -13.79 10.71
CA ILE A 102 12.60 -13.71 9.37
C ILE A 102 11.18 -14.27 9.40
N ILE A 103 10.21 -13.46 9.01
CA ILE A 103 8.79 -13.83 8.96
C ILE A 103 8.23 -13.71 7.55
N ASN A 104 7.09 -14.35 7.29
CA ASN A 104 6.35 -14.12 6.06
C ASN A 104 5.86 -12.67 6.00
N ALA A 105 6.00 -12.04 4.84
CA ALA A 105 5.39 -10.74 4.59
C ALA A 105 3.86 -10.86 4.64
N THR A 106 3.21 -10.02 5.44
CA THR A 106 1.75 -9.96 5.58
C THR A 106 1.20 -8.70 4.92
N ALA A 107 -0.03 -8.77 4.41
CA ALA A 107 -0.67 -7.63 3.78
C ALA A 107 -1.24 -6.67 4.84
N THR A 108 -1.07 -5.37 4.63
CA THR A 108 -1.68 -4.29 5.42
C THR A 108 -2.08 -3.16 4.46
N LEU A 109 -3.10 -2.38 4.81
CA LEU A 109 -3.65 -1.33 3.96
C LEU A 109 -3.52 0.03 4.66
N GLY A 110 -2.52 0.83 4.27
CA GLY A 110 -2.29 2.16 4.85
C GLY A 110 -2.16 2.17 6.38
N ASP A 111 -2.19 3.37 6.98
CA ASP A 111 -1.95 3.52 8.42
C ASP A 111 -3.10 2.99 9.29
N GLY A 112 -4.33 3.02 8.78
CA GLY A 112 -5.52 2.55 9.50
C GLY A 112 -5.51 1.06 9.83
N PHE A 113 -4.68 0.26 9.16
CA PHE A 113 -4.56 -1.18 9.37
C PHE A 113 -3.14 -1.62 9.74
N ASN A 114 -2.23 -0.68 10.03
CA ASN A 114 -0.83 -0.98 10.30
C ASN A 114 -0.66 -1.79 11.61
N SER A 115 -1.50 -1.55 12.62
CA SER A 115 -1.53 -2.32 13.87
C SER A 115 -2.26 -3.67 13.77
N THR A 116 -2.97 -3.92 12.66
CA THR A 116 -3.76 -5.13 12.43
C THR A 116 -3.52 -5.67 11.02
N PRO A 117 -2.27 -6.08 10.69
CA PRO A 117 -2.00 -6.68 9.40
C PRO A 117 -2.79 -7.99 9.25
N SER A 118 -3.05 -8.38 8.00
CA SER A 118 -3.74 -9.62 7.67
C SER A 118 -3.00 -10.84 8.24
N SER A 119 -3.77 -11.81 8.75
CA SER A 119 -3.26 -13.14 9.13
C SER A 119 -2.88 -14.00 7.91
N SER A 120 -3.17 -13.50 6.70
CA SER A 120 -2.83 -14.15 5.44
C SER A 120 -1.99 -13.23 4.55
N ARG A 121 -1.60 -13.76 3.40
CA ARG A 121 -0.86 -13.03 2.36
C ARG A 121 -1.69 -11.98 1.60
N SER A 122 -3.00 -11.87 1.87
CA SER A 122 -3.91 -10.96 1.17
C SER A 122 -4.77 -10.17 2.16
N MET A 123 -5.10 -8.93 1.82
CA MET A 123 -6.02 -8.09 2.58
C MET A 123 -6.93 -7.31 1.62
N VAL A 124 -8.21 -7.21 1.98
CA VAL A 124 -9.21 -6.38 1.28
C VAL A 124 -9.75 -5.38 2.30
N GLY A 125 -9.85 -4.12 1.89
CA GLY A 125 -10.51 -3.05 2.64
C GLY A 125 -11.58 -2.40 1.78
N VAL A 126 -12.74 -2.11 2.37
CA VAL A 126 -13.86 -1.42 1.70
C VAL A 126 -14.41 -0.35 2.64
N GLY A 127 -14.62 0.84 2.11
CA GLY A 127 -15.28 1.94 2.79
C GLY A 127 -16.31 2.59 1.88
N VAL A 128 -17.45 2.98 2.45
CA VAL A 128 -18.50 3.74 1.75
C VAL A 128 -18.91 4.90 2.63
N GLY A 129 -19.31 6.01 2.03
CA GLY A 129 -19.71 7.17 2.79
C GLY A 129 -20.44 8.23 1.98
N ILE A 130 -20.81 9.28 2.68
CA ILE A 130 -21.46 10.48 2.16
C ILE A 130 -20.67 11.69 2.63
N VAL A 131 -20.50 12.67 1.74
CA VAL A 131 -19.99 13.99 2.08
C VAL A 131 -21.06 15.03 1.81
N HIS A 132 -21.27 15.94 2.77
CA HIS A 132 -22.17 17.08 2.63
C HIS A 132 -21.44 18.38 2.99
N ARG A 133 -21.56 19.40 2.13
CA ARG A 133 -20.88 20.69 2.24
C ARG A 133 -21.93 21.82 2.44
N PHE A 134 -21.83 22.54 3.55
CA PHE A 134 -22.75 23.63 3.93
C PHE A 134 -22.42 24.97 3.27
#